data_AF-A0A2Z6E3R5-F1
#
_entry.id   AF-A0A2Z6E3R5-F1
#
_cell.length_a   1.000
_cell.length_b   1.000
_cell.length_c   1.000
_cell.angle_alpha   90.00
_cell.angle_beta   90.00
_cell.angle_gamma   90.00
#
_symmetry.space_group_name_H-M   'P 1'
#
loop_
_entity.id
_entity.type
_entity.pdbx_description
1 polymer ?
#
loop_
_entity_poly.entity_id
_entity_poly.type
_entity_poly.pdbx_seq_one_letter_code
_entity_poly.pdbx_strand_id
1 'polypeptide(L)' 'MQQMDKMDHMKGMHHMDNMMGMHKMPATVTAADASTGIVDVDAGGMALKLHFPPAAMKALKAGDKITVHMGFSKP' A
#
# COMPACT_ATOMS: atom_id res chain seq x y z
N MET A 1 -19.82 4.86 34.58
CA MET A 1 -18.41 4.95 34.13
C MET A 1 -17.95 3.56 33.72
N GLN A 2 -17.96 3.24 32.43
CA GLN A 2 -17.28 2.08 31.81
C GLN A 2 -17.62 2.06 30.31
N GLN A 3 -17.19 3.10 29.60
CA GLN A 3 -17.18 3.15 28.12
C GLN A 3 -16.00 4.05 27.74
N MET A 4 -14.78 3.58 27.98
CA MET A 4 -13.56 4.35 27.71
C MET A 4 -12.39 3.53 27.13
N ASP A 5 -12.62 2.27 26.71
CA ASP A 5 -11.54 1.37 26.24
C ASP A 5 -11.73 0.81 24.82
N LYS A 6 -12.51 1.49 23.96
CA LYS A 6 -12.72 1.04 22.56
C LYS A 6 -12.52 2.14 21.51
N MET A 7 -11.71 3.17 21.81
CA MET A 7 -11.49 4.29 20.87
C MET A 7 -10.03 4.55 20.48
N ASP A 8 -9.07 3.68 20.83
CA ASP A 8 -7.66 3.88 20.44
C ASP A 8 -7.19 3.07 19.23
N HIS A 9 -8.03 2.23 18.64
CA HIS A 9 -7.64 1.35 17.51
C HIS A 9 -8.20 1.75 16.13
N MET A 10 -8.82 2.93 15.98
CA MET A 10 -9.34 3.42 14.68
C MET A 10 -8.77 4.76 14.22
N LYS A 11 -7.60 5.20 14.74
CA LYS A 11 -6.92 6.43 14.28
C LYS A 11 -6.22 6.33 12.90
N GLY A 12 -6.46 5.27 12.12
CA GLY A 12 -5.85 5.08 10.80
C GLY A 12 -6.80 5.28 9.59
N MET A 13 -8.12 5.35 9.82
CA MET A 13 -9.11 5.33 8.71
C MET A 13 -9.68 6.70 8.34
N HIS A 14 -9.36 7.76 9.09
CA HIS A 14 -9.81 9.14 8.80
C HIS A 14 -9.10 9.80 7.61
N HIS A 15 -8.20 9.12 6.90
CA HIS A 15 -7.45 9.68 5.77
C HIS A 15 -8.06 9.37 4.38
N MET A 16 -9.12 8.55 4.29
CA MET A 16 -9.71 8.23 2.97
C MET A 16 -10.66 9.30 2.43
N ASP A 17 -11.20 10.19 3.28
CA ASP A 17 -12.21 11.18 2.85
C ASP A 17 -11.66 12.24 1.87
N ASN A 18 -10.33 12.38 1.75
CA ASN A 18 -9.65 13.35 0.88
C ASN A 18 -8.86 12.71 -0.29
N MET A 19 -9.01 11.40 -0.54
CA MET A 19 -8.33 10.74 -1.65
C MET A 19 -9.09 10.89 -2.96
N MET A 20 -8.46 11.52 -3.94
CA MET A 20 -8.92 11.65 -5.32
C MET A 20 -8.31 10.55 -6.20
N GLY A 21 -9.05 10.10 -7.21
CA GLY A 21 -8.53 9.17 -8.22
C GLY A 21 -8.15 7.80 -7.66
N MET A 22 -8.95 7.25 -6.73
CA MET A 22 -8.72 5.91 -6.18
C MET A 22 -8.84 4.84 -7.27
N HIS A 23 -7.76 4.13 -7.52
CA HIS A 23 -7.70 3.03 -8.48
C HIS A 23 -7.10 1.77 -7.86
N LYS A 24 -7.61 0.62 -8.31
CA LYS A 24 -7.04 -0.70 -8.06
C LYS A 24 -6.41 -1.20 -9.35
N MET A 25 -5.14 -1.56 -9.29
CA MET A 25 -4.35 -1.94 -10.45
C MET A 25 -3.70 -3.30 -10.19
N PRO A 26 -4.06 -4.36 -10.96
CA PRO A 26 -3.31 -5.61 -10.94
C PRO A 26 -1.87 -5.36 -11.36
N ALA A 27 -0.91 -5.90 -10.61
CA ALA A 27 0.50 -5.76 -10.91
C ALA A 27 1.26 -7.07 -10.62
N THR A 28 2.38 -7.27 -11.31
CA THR A 28 3.31 -8.37 -11.05
C THR A 28 4.57 -7.80 -10.44
N VAL A 29 5.00 -8.33 -9.30
CA VAL A 29 6.27 -7.94 -8.67
C VAL A 29 7.43 -8.37 -9.56
N THR A 30 8.32 -7.45 -9.89
CA THR A 30 9.53 -7.71 -10.67
C THR A 30 10.76 -7.77 -9.76
N ALA A 31 10.78 -6.97 -8.69
CA ALA A 31 11.77 -7.05 -7.62
C ALA A 31 11.16 -6.56 -6.30
N ALA A 32 11.69 -7.07 -5.17
CA ALA A 32 11.29 -6.62 -3.84
C ALA A 32 12.51 -6.53 -2.94
N ASP A 33 12.75 -5.34 -2.38
CA ASP A 33 13.77 -5.10 -1.37
C ASP A 33 13.10 -4.67 -0.05
N ALA A 34 12.86 -5.66 0.81
CA ALA A 34 12.27 -5.42 2.11
C ALA A 34 13.20 -4.65 3.07
N SER A 35 14.50 -4.56 2.79
CA SER A 35 15.44 -3.81 3.64
C SER A 35 15.28 -2.30 3.46
N THR A 36 15.01 -1.86 2.23
CA THR A 36 14.77 -0.46 1.88
C THR A 36 13.28 -0.10 1.78
N GLY A 37 12.39 -1.09 1.79
CA GLY A 37 10.96 -0.89 1.64
C GLY A 37 10.54 -0.59 0.20
N ILE A 38 11.35 -0.97 -0.79
CA ILE A 38 11.13 -0.64 -2.20
C ILE A 38 10.69 -1.89 -2.97
N VAL A 39 9.56 -1.80 -3.67
CA VAL A 39 9.06 -2.83 -4.58
C VAL A 39 9.00 -2.27 -6.01
N ASP A 40 9.53 -3.03 -6.95
CA ASP A 40 9.35 -2.79 -8.38
C ASP A 40 8.24 -3.72 -8.89
N VAL A 41 7.31 -3.18 -9.66
CA VAL A 41 6.18 -3.92 -10.22
C VAL A 41 5.94 -3.54 -11.68
N ASP A 42 5.46 -4.50 -12.48
CA ASP A 42 4.85 -4.23 -13.78
C ASP A 42 3.33 -4.21 -13.62
N ALA A 43 2.70 -3.13 -14.06
CA ALA A 43 1.27 -2.97 -14.03
C ALA A 43 0.72 -2.68 -15.43
N GLY A 44 0.44 -3.75 -16.18
CA GLY A 44 -0.09 -3.65 -17.54
C GLY A 44 0.92 -3.06 -18.53
N GLY A 45 2.20 -3.40 -18.40
CA GLY A 45 3.28 -2.89 -19.24
C GLY A 45 3.87 -1.56 -18.77
N MET A 46 3.45 -1.05 -17.60
CA MET A 46 4.04 0.11 -16.96
C MET A 46 4.90 -0.32 -15.77
N ALA A 47 6.19 0.02 -15.80
CA ALA A 47 7.08 -0.18 -14.67
C ALA A 47 6.82 0.87 -13.59
N LEU A 48 6.47 0.41 -12.37
CA LEU A 48 6.26 1.25 -11.20
C LEU A 48 7.24 0.87 -10.10
N LYS A 49 7.75 1.88 -9.40
CA LYS A 49 8.61 1.73 -8.22
C LYS A 49 7.89 2.36 -7.03
N LEU A 50 7.52 1.53 -6.05
CA LEU A 50 6.68 1.92 -4.93
C LEU A 50 7.40 1.68 -3.60
N HIS A 51 7.08 2.49 -2.61
CA HIS A 51 7.63 2.37 -1.27
C HIS A 51 6.56 1.94 -0.26
N PHE A 52 6.86 0.91 0.52
CA PHE A 52 6.01 0.37 1.58
C PHE A 52 6.83 0.07 2.83
N PRO A 53 6.21 0.05 4.02
CA PRO A 53 6.90 -0.37 5.24
C PRO A 53 7.52 -1.78 5.08
N PRO A 54 8.78 -1.99 5.49
CA PRO A 54 9.48 -3.28 5.42
C PRO A 54 8.67 -4.48 5.90
N ALA A 55 7.91 -4.33 6.99
CA ALA A 55 7.09 -5.39 7.56
C ALA A 55 5.98 -5.87 6.60
N ALA A 56 5.40 -4.96 5.80
CA ALA A 56 4.36 -5.29 4.82
C ALA A 56 4.95 -6.00 3.58
N MET A 57 6.25 -5.83 3.32
CA MET A 57 6.95 -6.41 2.19
C MET A 57 7.55 -7.79 2.44
N LYS A 58 7.59 -8.27 3.69
CA LYS A 58 8.29 -9.51 4.08
C LYS A 58 7.93 -10.75 3.26
N ALA A 59 6.71 -10.80 2.71
CA ALA A 59 6.22 -11.94 1.93
C ALA A 59 6.28 -11.73 0.42
N LEU A 60 6.65 -10.53 -0.06
CA LEU A 60 6.70 -10.22 -1.49
C LEU A 60 8.00 -10.76 -2.12
N LYS A 61 7.85 -11.39 -3.28
CA LYS A 61 8.96 -11.83 -4.13
C LYS A 61 8.65 -11.60 -5.59
N ALA A 62 9.68 -11.63 -6.44
CA ALA A 62 9.51 -11.54 -7.89
C ALA A 62 8.56 -12.64 -8.41
N GLY A 63 7.68 -12.26 -9.34
CA GLY A 63 6.64 -13.10 -9.91
C GLY A 63 5.31 -13.10 -9.15
N ASP A 64 5.25 -12.52 -7.94
CA ASP A 64 3.99 -12.41 -7.20
C ASP A 64 3.00 -11.51 -7.94
N LYS A 65 1.74 -11.96 -8.04
CA LYS A 65 0.64 -11.15 -8.54
C LYS A 65 -0.02 -10.46 -7.36
N ILE A 66 -0.08 -9.14 -7.41
CA ILE A 66 -0.65 -8.30 -6.36
C ILE A 66 -1.67 -7.32 -6.96
N THR A 67 -2.43 -6.67 -6.09
CA THR A 67 -3.27 -5.53 -6.46
C THR A 67 -2.74 -4.29 -5.75
N VAL A 68 -2.31 -3.30 -6.50
CA VAL A 68 -1.92 -2.00 -5.97
C VAL A 68 -3.18 -1.15 -5.81
N HIS A 69 -3.39 -0.60 -4.62
CA HIS A 69 -4.47 0.34 -4.33
C HIS A 69 -3.83 1.72 -4.18
N MET A 70 -4.14 2.66 -5.08
CA MET A 70 -3.50 3.97 -5.09
C MET A 70 -4.53 5.08 -5.33
N GLY A 71 -4.37 6.19 -4.63
CA GLY A 71 -5.06 7.45 -4.86
C GLY A 71 -4.16 8.59 -4.40
N PHE A 72 -4.50 9.82 -4.76
CA PHE A 72 -3.71 10.99 -4.39
C PHE A 72 -4.59 12.02 -3.68
N SER A 73 -4.03 12.76 -2.74
CA SER A 73 -4.66 13.94 -2.16
C SER A 73 -3.80 15.16 -2.49
N LYS A 74 -4.40 16.34 -2.45
CA LYS A 74 -3.63 17.58 -2.39
C LYS A 74 -3.18 17.80 -0.95
N PRO A 75 -2.01 18.43 -0.72
CA PRO A 75 -1.61 18.89 0.61
C PRO A 75 -2.65 19.81 1.25
#